data_AF-A0A7Y3ERB6-F1
#
_entry.id   AF-A0A7Y3ERB6-F1
#
_cell.length_a   1.000
_cell.length_b   1.000
_cell.length_c   1.000
_cell.angle_alpha   90.00
_cell.angle_beta   90.00
_cell.angle_gamma   90.00
#
_symmetry.space_group_name_H-M   'P 1'
#
loop_
_entity.id
_entity.type
_entity.pdbx_description
1 polymer ?
#
loop_
_entity_poly.entity_id
_entity_poly.type
_entity_poly.pdbx_seq_one_letter_code
_entity_poly.pdbx_strand_id
1 'polypeptide(L)'
;MNIAILSRNPALYSTQSLARAARLKHHFVRIIDYMNCDLIISDGDLKISYHGQVLKDIDAIIPRIGASVTNYGAGVIRHFEEKGIFTTLSSDALIKARDKLSCLQLLSSKGLKVPKSIISNNSLMYRSLLDNFSGNEVVVKLINGTHGVGVMLAENKSQAESILEAFNRSRQKAMMQEFI
;
A
#
# COMPACT_ATOMS: atom_id res chain seq x y z
N MET A 1 -3.37 -11.38 25.87
CA MET A 1 -3.79 -11.46 24.47
C MET A 1 -2.80 -12.29 23.68
N ASN A 2 -3.27 -12.98 22.66
CA ASN A 2 -2.51 -13.64 21.61
C ASN A 2 -2.54 -12.78 20.35
N ILE A 3 -1.37 -12.23 20.00
CA ILE A 3 -1.19 -11.27 18.91
C ILE A 3 -0.43 -11.95 17.77
N ALA A 4 -0.99 -11.89 16.56
CA ALA A 4 -0.30 -12.32 15.35
C ALA A 4 0.27 -11.12 14.57
N ILE A 5 1.58 -11.06 14.41
CA ILE A 5 2.24 -10.08 13.54
C ILE A 5 2.34 -10.69 12.14
N LEU A 6 1.61 -10.15 11.18
CA LEU A 6 1.62 -10.64 9.79
C LEU A 6 2.82 -10.05 9.07
N SER A 7 3.88 -10.82 8.84
CA SER A 7 5.12 -10.34 8.23
C SER A 7 5.85 -11.45 7.47
N ARG A 8 6.36 -11.14 6.28
CA ARG A 8 7.13 -12.09 5.46
C ARG A 8 8.52 -12.40 6.01
N ASN A 9 9.08 -11.48 6.81
CA ASN A 9 10.43 -11.64 7.31
C ASN A 9 10.45 -11.36 8.82
N PRO A 10 10.53 -12.41 9.65
CA PRO A 10 10.58 -12.25 11.09
C PRO A 10 11.87 -11.56 11.55
N ALA A 11 12.97 -11.64 10.81
CA ALA A 11 14.26 -11.06 11.21
C ALA A 11 14.34 -9.54 11.07
N LEU A 12 13.37 -8.89 10.39
CA LEU A 12 13.37 -7.44 10.24
C LEU A 12 13.25 -6.73 11.58
N TYR A 13 14.04 -5.67 11.76
CA TYR A 13 14.06 -4.86 12.98
C TYR A 13 12.65 -4.45 13.43
N SER A 14 11.83 -3.92 12.52
CA SER A 14 10.46 -3.47 12.85
C SER A 14 9.57 -4.61 13.38
N THR A 15 9.68 -5.81 12.80
CA THR A 15 8.91 -6.99 13.23
C THR A 15 9.38 -7.45 14.61
N GLN A 16 10.70 -7.51 14.84
CA GLN A 16 11.27 -7.87 16.13
C GLN A 16 10.97 -6.84 17.22
N SER A 17 10.99 -5.56 16.87
CA SER A 17 10.66 -4.46 17.79
C SER A 17 9.22 -4.57 18.29
N LEU A 18 8.26 -4.78 17.37
CA LEU A 18 6.85 -5.03 17.72
C LEU A 18 6.70 -6.27 18.60
N ALA A 19 7.34 -7.38 18.22
CA ALA A 19 7.26 -8.62 18.98
C ALA A 19 7.83 -8.46 20.40
N ARG A 20 8.95 -7.75 20.55
CA ARG A 20 9.57 -7.44 21.84
C ARG A 20 8.65 -6.57 22.70
N ALA A 21 8.11 -5.49 22.13
CA ALA A 21 7.20 -4.59 22.83
C ALA A 21 5.95 -5.32 23.35
N ALA A 22 5.34 -6.17 22.52
CA ALA A 22 4.17 -6.95 22.92
C ALA A 22 4.51 -8.01 24.00
N ARG A 23 5.67 -8.68 23.91
CA ARG A 23 6.12 -9.62 24.95
C ARG A 23 6.41 -8.93 26.29
N LEU A 24 7.00 -7.72 26.28
CA LEU A 24 7.21 -6.91 27.48
C LEU A 24 5.90 -6.51 28.17
N LYS A 25 4.78 -6.51 27.44
CA LYS A 25 3.43 -6.30 27.96
C LYS A 25 2.70 -7.61 28.29
N HIS A 26 3.44 -8.72 28.41
CA HIS A 26 2.92 -10.05 28.74
C HIS A 26 1.87 -10.58 27.74
N HIS A 27 2.00 -10.21 26.46
CA HIS A 27 1.20 -10.80 25.39
C HIS A 27 1.92 -12.01 24.78
N PHE A 28 1.15 -13.02 24.38
CA PHE A 28 1.65 -14.10 23.53
C PHE A 28 1.75 -13.58 22.10
N VAL A 29 2.89 -13.79 21.45
CA VAL A 29 3.17 -13.21 20.13
C VAL A 29 3.62 -14.27 19.15
N ARG A 30 2.92 -14.34 18.02
CA ARG A 30 3.25 -15.18 16.88
C ARG A 30 3.61 -14.28 15.70
N ILE A 31 4.71 -14.56 15.01
CA ILE A 31 5.00 -13.92 13.73
C ILE A 31 4.59 -14.91 12.65
N ILE A 32 3.72 -14.48 11.74
CA ILE A 32 3.10 -15.33 10.72
C ILE A 32 3.41 -14.74 9.36
N ASP A 33 4.02 -15.52 8.47
CA ASP A 33 4.14 -15.11 7.07
C ASP A 33 2.77 -15.25 6.41
N TYR A 34 2.11 -14.11 6.17
CA TYR A 34 0.79 -14.08 5.56
C TYR A 34 0.76 -14.68 4.16
N MET A 35 1.91 -14.85 3.48
CA MET A 35 1.97 -15.55 2.19
C MET A 35 1.77 -17.06 2.30
N ASN A 36 1.95 -17.64 3.50
CA ASN A 36 1.73 -19.06 3.77
C ASN A 36 0.40 -19.30 4.52
N CYS A 37 -0.50 -18.32 4.52
CA CYS A 37 -1.82 -18.44 5.13
C CYS A 37 -2.84 -18.91 4.09
N ASP A 38 -3.33 -20.15 4.22
CA ASP A 38 -4.42 -20.64 3.39
C ASP A 38 -5.76 -20.16 3.96
N LEU A 39 -6.53 -19.45 3.14
CA LEU A 39 -7.86 -18.96 3.50
C LEU A 39 -8.89 -20.02 3.13
N ILE A 40 -9.52 -20.62 4.14
CA ILE A 40 -10.56 -21.64 3.97
C ILE A 40 -11.90 -20.96 4.24
N ILE A 41 -12.77 -20.95 3.22
CA ILE A 41 -14.08 -20.32 3.25
C ILE A 41 -15.13 -21.43 3.14
N SER A 42 -16.06 -21.46 4.09
CA SER A 42 -17.20 -22.36 4.11
C SER A 42 -18.43 -21.59 4.57
N ASP A 43 -19.61 -22.15 4.35
CA ASP A 43 -20.87 -21.50 4.72
C ASP A 43 -20.91 -21.21 6.24
N GLY A 44 -20.91 -19.93 6.61
CA GLY A 44 -20.85 -19.47 7.99
C GLY A 44 -19.54 -19.73 8.76
N ASP A 45 -18.50 -20.29 8.13
CA ASP A 45 -17.25 -20.63 8.80
C ASP A 45 -16.02 -20.20 7.99
N LEU A 46 -15.23 -19.31 8.57
CA LEU A 46 -13.99 -18.79 8.02
C LEU A 46 -12.82 -19.33 8.83
N LYS A 47 -11.87 -20.02 8.17
CA LYS A 47 -10.65 -20.55 8.81
C LYS A 47 -9.41 -20.04 8.10
N ILE A 48 -8.33 -19.89 8.85
CA ILE A 48 -7.01 -19.58 8.29
C ILE A 48 -6.09 -20.70 8.71
N SER A 49 -5.52 -21.41 7.75
CA SER A 49 -4.51 -22.44 7.97
C SER A 49 -3.12 -21.83 7.73
N TYR A 50 -2.16 -22.18 8.57
CA TYR A 50 -0.76 -21.79 8.40
C TYR A 50 0.08 -23.05 8.53
N HIS A 51 0.74 -23.46 7.44
CA HIS A 51 1.47 -24.73 7.34
C HIS A 51 0.63 -25.94 7.77
N GLY A 52 -0.62 -26.01 7.28
CA GLY A 52 -1.55 -27.11 7.54
C GLY A 52 -2.22 -27.08 8.92
N GLN A 53 -1.90 -26.10 9.78
CA GLN A 53 -2.53 -25.96 11.09
C GLN A 53 -3.46 -24.75 11.11
N VAL A 54 -4.71 -24.97 11.52
CA VAL A 54 -5.67 -23.89 11.69
C VAL A 54 -5.20 -22.94 12.81
N LEU A 55 -5.09 -21.66 12.47
CA LEU A 55 -4.83 -20.60 13.42
C LEU A 55 -6.03 -20.43 14.35
N LYS A 56 -5.83 -20.69 15.63
CA LYS A 56 -6.82 -20.51 16.69
C LYS A 56 -6.37 -19.46 17.69
N ASP A 57 -7.36 -18.95 18.43
CA ASP A 57 -7.18 -18.10 19.60
C ASP A 57 -6.38 -16.81 19.35
N ILE A 58 -6.50 -16.21 18.15
CA ILE A 58 -5.87 -14.92 17.83
C ILE A 58 -6.82 -13.80 18.23
N ASP A 59 -6.40 -12.96 19.17
CA ASP A 59 -7.20 -11.82 19.64
C ASP A 59 -7.02 -10.58 18.73
N ALA A 60 -5.80 -10.42 18.20
CA ALA A 60 -5.44 -9.26 17.38
C ALA A 60 -4.36 -9.58 16.35
N ILE A 61 -4.39 -8.84 15.23
CA ILE A 61 -3.35 -8.86 14.21
C ILE A 61 -2.66 -7.49 14.07
N ILE A 62 -1.36 -7.51 13.77
CA ILE A 62 -0.58 -6.33 13.38
C ILE A 62 -0.06 -6.54 11.96
N PRO A 63 -0.71 -5.97 10.93
CA PRO A 63 -0.31 -6.21 9.55
C PRO A 63 0.96 -5.45 9.15
N ARG A 64 1.99 -6.19 8.70
CA ARG A 64 3.23 -5.68 8.09
C ARG A 64 3.33 -6.19 6.66
N ILE A 65 2.39 -5.75 5.83
CA ILE A 65 2.23 -6.21 4.45
C ILE A 65 3.23 -5.51 3.52
N GLY A 66 3.95 -6.30 2.73
CA GLY A 66 4.90 -5.83 1.72
C GLY A 66 4.17 -5.28 0.51
N ALA A 67 4.72 -4.24 -0.11
CA ALA A 67 4.04 -3.54 -1.20
C ALA A 67 3.80 -4.42 -2.45
N SER A 68 4.69 -5.38 -2.72
CA SER A 68 4.60 -6.30 -3.86
C SER A 68 3.46 -7.33 -3.77
N VAL A 69 2.86 -7.51 -2.59
CA VAL A 69 1.83 -8.52 -2.33
C VAL A 69 0.63 -7.91 -1.58
N THR A 70 0.36 -6.64 -1.85
CA THR A 70 -0.67 -5.84 -1.16
C THR A 70 -2.05 -6.47 -1.25
N ASN A 71 -2.48 -6.91 -2.44
CA ASN A 71 -3.84 -7.43 -2.65
C ASN A 71 -4.10 -8.70 -1.85
N TYR A 72 -3.14 -9.63 -1.88
CA TYR A 72 -3.26 -10.88 -1.11
C TYR A 72 -3.17 -10.61 0.39
N GLY A 73 -2.22 -9.78 0.83
CA GLY A 73 -2.13 -9.37 2.24
C GLY A 73 -3.40 -8.66 2.74
N ALA A 74 -4.02 -7.82 1.92
CA ALA A 74 -5.32 -7.22 2.23
C ALA A 74 -6.44 -8.26 2.33
N GLY A 75 -6.42 -9.29 1.48
CA GLY A 75 -7.33 -10.44 1.59
C GLY A 75 -7.18 -11.20 2.90
N VAL A 76 -5.94 -11.48 3.33
CA VAL A 76 -5.66 -12.11 4.63
C VAL A 76 -6.15 -11.25 5.79
N ILE A 77 -5.87 -9.94 5.77
CA ILE A 77 -6.39 -9.00 6.77
C ILE A 77 -7.91 -9.05 6.80
N ARG A 78 -8.57 -8.98 5.64
CA ARG A 78 -10.03 -9.02 5.54
C ARG A 78 -10.59 -10.30 6.14
N HIS A 79 -9.95 -11.43 5.90
CA HIS A 79 -10.39 -12.70 6.49
C HIS A 79 -10.33 -12.69 8.02
N PHE A 80 -9.35 -12.02 8.62
CA PHE A 80 -9.32 -11.77 10.07
C PHE A 80 -10.42 -10.79 10.51
N GLU A 81 -10.66 -9.72 9.75
CA GLU A 81 -11.72 -8.73 10.02
C GLU A 81 -13.11 -9.40 10.04
N GLU A 82 -13.43 -10.22 9.03
CA GLU A 82 -14.71 -10.95 8.93
C GLU A 82 -14.89 -11.99 10.05
N LYS A 83 -13.79 -12.44 10.66
CA LYS A 83 -13.81 -13.28 11.87
C LYS A 83 -13.98 -12.47 13.16
N GLY A 84 -14.12 -11.16 13.09
CA GLY A 84 -14.21 -10.25 14.24
C GLY A 84 -12.89 -10.05 14.99
N ILE A 85 -11.76 -10.43 14.40
CA ILE A 85 -10.44 -10.29 15.02
C ILE A 85 -9.95 -8.85 14.83
N PHE A 86 -9.49 -8.22 15.91
CA PHE A 86 -9.01 -6.85 15.86
C PHE A 86 -7.78 -6.71 14.96
N THR A 87 -7.72 -5.64 14.16
CA THR A 87 -6.55 -5.31 13.34
C THR A 87 -6.12 -3.87 13.54
N THR A 88 -4.81 -3.62 13.60
CA THR A 88 -4.26 -2.25 13.66
C THR A 88 -4.33 -1.53 12.32
N LEU A 89 -4.58 -2.24 11.23
CA LEU A 89 -4.69 -1.70 9.88
C LEU A 89 -5.77 -2.46 9.12
N SER A 90 -6.82 -1.77 8.67
CA SER A 90 -7.87 -2.42 7.92
C SER A 90 -7.45 -2.78 6.50
N SER A 91 -8.10 -3.78 5.92
CA SER A 91 -7.82 -4.21 4.54
C SER A 91 -8.06 -3.09 3.53
N ASP A 92 -9.13 -2.31 3.72
CA ASP A 92 -9.48 -1.15 2.91
C ASP A 92 -8.48 0.01 3.08
N ALA A 93 -8.09 0.32 4.32
CA ALA A 93 -7.09 1.37 4.58
C ALA A 93 -5.73 1.03 3.96
N LEU A 94 -5.32 -0.25 4.01
CA LEU A 94 -4.10 -0.70 3.35
C LEU A 94 -4.14 -0.44 1.83
N ILE A 95 -5.23 -0.81 1.16
CA ILE A 95 -5.39 -0.62 -0.29
C ILE A 95 -5.37 0.88 -0.64
N LYS A 96 -6.17 1.69 0.06
CA LYS A 96 -6.25 3.13 -0.16
C LYS A 96 -4.92 3.84 0.06
N ALA A 97 -4.17 3.47 1.10
CA ALA A 97 -2.86 4.06 1.39
C ALA A 97 -1.77 3.64 0.39
N ARG A 98 -1.94 2.51 -0.29
CA ARG A 98 -0.98 1.98 -1.28
C ARG A 98 -1.17 2.60 -2.67
N ASP A 99 -2.40 2.94 -3.02
CA ASP A 99 -2.73 3.57 -4.29
C ASP A 99 -2.67 5.11 -4.18
N LYS A 100 -1.66 5.71 -4.84
CA LYS A 100 -1.42 7.16 -4.75
C LYS A 100 -2.60 7.99 -5.27
N LEU A 101 -3.27 7.54 -6.33
CA LEU A 101 -4.42 8.24 -6.91
C LEU A 101 -5.56 8.31 -5.89
N SER A 102 -5.96 7.15 -5.38
CA SER A 102 -7.06 6.99 -4.43
C SER A 102 -6.76 7.73 -3.12
N CYS A 103 -5.52 7.64 -2.64
CA CYS A 103 -5.06 8.37 -1.46
C CYS A 103 -5.19 9.89 -1.65
N LEU A 104 -4.65 10.44 -2.75
CA LEU A 104 -4.70 11.88 -3.02
C LEU A 104 -6.15 12.37 -3.23
N GLN A 105 -6.98 11.60 -3.93
CA GLN A 105 -8.41 11.89 -4.08
C GLN A 105 -9.12 11.93 -2.72
N LEU A 106 -8.86 10.95 -1.85
CA LEU A 106 -9.45 10.91 -0.51
C LEU A 106 -9.01 12.11 0.32
N LEU A 107 -7.71 12.37 0.41
CA LEU A 107 -7.16 13.49 1.19
C LEU A 107 -7.76 14.83 0.70
N SER A 108 -7.72 15.07 -0.61
CA SER A 108 -8.27 16.29 -1.22
C SER A 108 -9.78 16.44 -0.96
N SER A 109 -10.56 15.36 -1.13
CA SER A 109 -12.02 15.37 -0.88
C SER A 109 -12.40 15.66 0.57
N LYS A 110 -11.48 15.44 1.52
CA LYS A 110 -11.65 15.73 2.95
C LYS A 110 -11.09 17.10 3.34
N GLY A 111 -10.71 17.94 2.38
CA GLY A 111 -10.22 19.29 2.62
C GLY A 111 -8.75 19.36 3.08
N LEU A 112 -8.00 18.26 2.99
CA LEU A 112 -6.57 18.28 3.27
C LEU A 112 -5.82 18.82 2.06
N LYS A 113 -4.89 19.75 2.32
CA LYS A 113 -4.04 20.31 1.27
C LYS A 113 -3.12 19.23 0.71
N VAL A 114 -3.16 19.05 -0.60
CA VAL A 114 -2.25 18.19 -1.36
C VAL A 114 -1.68 18.99 -2.53
N PRO A 115 -0.44 18.71 -2.98
CA PRO A 115 0.12 19.37 -4.16
C PRO A 115 -0.75 19.12 -5.39
N LYS A 116 -0.84 20.10 -6.30
CA LYS A 116 -1.59 19.90 -7.55
C LYS A 116 -1.02 18.69 -8.28
N SER A 117 -1.89 17.75 -8.63
CA SER A 117 -1.51 16.45 -9.18
C SER A 117 -2.42 16.11 -10.35
N ILE A 118 -1.84 15.68 -11.46
CA ILE A 118 -2.59 15.26 -12.66
C ILE A 118 -2.16 13.86 -13.05
N ILE A 119 -3.15 13.01 -13.29
CA ILE A 119 -2.99 11.62 -13.69
C ILE A 119 -3.81 11.45 -14.96
N SER A 120 -3.16 11.01 -16.04
CA SER A 120 -3.82 10.84 -17.34
C SER A 120 -3.41 9.52 -17.96
N ASN A 121 -4.40 8.80 -18.50
CA ASN A 121 -4.17 7.67 -19.41
C ASN A 121 -4.15 8.12 -20.88
N ASN A 122 -4.51 9.38 -21.16
CA ASN A 122 -4.53 9.94 -22.51
C ASN A 122 -3.20 10.66 -22.76
N SER A 123 -2.27 9.98 -23.44
CA SER A 123 -0.96 10.53 -23.74
C SER A 123 -0.97 11.69 -24.73
N LEU A 124 -2.00 11.78 -25.58
CA LEU A 124 -2.13 12.88 -26.54
C LEU A 124 -2.37 14.22 -25.82
N MET A 125 -2.79 14.19 -24.56
CA MET A 125 -3.09 15.38 -23.76
C MET A 125 -1.98 15.75 -22.78
N TYR A 126 -0.84 15.05 -22.74
CA TYR A 126 0.20 15.36 -21.75
C TYR A 126 0.69 16.80 -21.82
N ARG A 127 0.95 17.31 -23.03
CA ARG A 127 1.38 18.70 -23.24
C ARG A 127 0.41 19.71 -22.65
N SER A 128 -0.86 19.63 -23.03
CA SER A 128 -1.90 20.56 -22.59
C SER A 128 -2.22 20.41 -21.10
N LEU A 129 -2.10 19.20 -20.55
CA LEU A 129 -2.25 18.98 -19.12
C LEU A 129 -1.12 19.62 -18.32
N LEU A 130 0.12 19.62 -18.82
CA LEU A 130 1.25 20.29 -18.16
C LEU A 130 1.06 21.80 -18.06
N ASP A 131 0.25 22.42 -18.92
CA ASP A 131 -0.08 23.84 -18.83
C ASP A 131 -0.99 24.20 -17.64
N ASN A 132 -1.51 23.20 -16.93
CA ASN A 132 -2.21 23.42 -15.68
C ASN A 132 -1.25 23.72 -14.51
N PHE A 133 0.06 23.45 -14.64
CA PHE A 133 1.04 23.83 -13.62
C PHE A 133 1.50 25.28 -13.85
N SER A 134 1.60 26.04 -12.77
CA SER A 134 2.08 27.42 -12.77
C SER A 134 3.59 27.52 -13.00
N GLY A 135 4.35 26.54 -12.50
CA GLY A 135 5.80 26.43 -12.67
C GLY A 135 6.22 25.67 -13.94
N ASN A 136 7.49 25.84 -14.32
CA ASN A 136 8.11 25.04 -15.37
C ASN A 136 8.56 23.66 -14.87
N GLU A 137 8.89 23.56 -13.59
CA GLU A 137 9.35 22.34 -12.93
C GLU A 137 8.19 21.48 -12.47
N VAL A 138 8.24 20.19 -12.79
CA VAL A 138 7.17 19.22 -12.48
C VAL A 138 7.81 17.92 -12.01
N VAL A 139 7.26 17.34 -10.95
CA VAL A 139 7.67 16.00 -10.48
C VAL A 139 6.83 14.93 -11.18
N VAL A 140 7.49 14.04 -11.92
CA VAL A 140 6.85 12.86 -12.52
C VAL A 140 7.06 11.65 -11.60
N LYS A 141 5.97 10.96 -11.25
CA LYS A 141 5.98 9.80 -10.34
C LYS A 141 5.27 8.60 -10.95
N LEU A 142 5.82 7.40 -10.83
CA LEU A 142 5.07 6.17 -11.09
C LEU A 142 3.99 5.96 -10.03
N ILE A 143 2.77 5.65 -10.46
CA ILE A 143 1.63 5.33 -9.57
C ILE A 143 1.97 4.06 -8.77
N ASN A 144 2.41 3.04 -9.50
CA ASN A 144 2.80 1.74 -8.95
C ASN A 144 4.31 1.68 -8.84
N GLY A 145 4.82 2.00 -7.65
CA GLY A 145 6.25 2.04 -7.35
C GLY A 145 6.48 2.35 -5.88
N THR A 146 7.48 1.71 -5.29
CA THR A 146 7.91 1.90 -3.90
C THR A 146 9.38 2.28 -3.82
N HIS A 147 9.80 2.84 -2.68
CA HIS A 147 11.19 3.19 -2.41
C HIS A 147 11.80 4.24 -3.37
N GLY A 148 10.99 5.17 -3.88
CA GLY A 148 11.47 6.29 -4.72
C GLY A 148 11.87 5.92 -6.14
N VAL A 149 11.89 4.62 -6.49
CA VAL A 149 12.07 4.17 -7.88
C VAL A 149 10.90 4.68 -8.72
N GLY A 150 11.21 5.53 -9.69
CA GLY A 150 10.22 6.16 -10.56
C GLY A 150 9.71 7.51 -10.08
N VAL A 151 10.50 8.27 -9.31
CA VAL A 151 10.28 9.70 -9.05
C VAL A 151 11.37 10.50 -9.77
N MET A 152 10.98 11.43 -10.64
CA MET A 152 11.89 12.25 -11.43
C MET A 152 11.45 13.71 -11.36
N LEU A 153 12.40 14.62 -11.19
CA LEU A 153 12.17 16.04 -11.42
C LEU A 153 12.36 16.31 -12.92
N ALA A 154 11.38 16.96 -13.54
CA ALA A 154 11.50 17.53 -14.86
C ALA A 154 11.62 19.04 -14.72
N GLU A 155 12.73 19.61 -15.18
CA GLU A 155 13.05 21.05 -15.10
C GLU A 155 12.18 21.90 -16.05
N ASN A 156 11.59 21.26 -17.06
CA ASN A 156 10.68 21.90 -17.99
C ASN A 156 9.59 20.93 -18.50
N LYS A 157 8.52 21.50 -19.06
CA LYS A 157 7.37 20.76 -19.59
C LYS A 157 7.75 19.77 -20.71
N SER A 158 8.73 20.09 -21.56
CA SER A 158 9.15 19.18 -22.64
C SER A 158 9.82 17.91 -22.10
N GLN A 159 10.63 18.07 -21.04
CA GLN A 159 11.23 16.94 -20.35
C GLN A 159 10.17 16.09 -19.64
N ALA A 160 9.21 16.73 -18.97
CA ALA A 160 8.11 16.04 -18.30
C ALA A 160 7.29 15.18 -19.29
N GLU A 161 6.94 15.76 -20.44
CA GLU A 161 6.26 15.06 -21.53
C GLU A 161 7.05 13.84 -22.04
N SER A 162 8.35 14.02 -22.29
CA SER A 162 9.25 12.93 -22.73
C SER A 162 9.28 11.77 -21.72
N ILE A 163 9.35 12.08 -20.42
CA ILE A 163 9.34 11.07 -19.36
C ILE A 163 7.98 10.35 -19.30
N LEU A 164 6.87 11.09 -19.39
CA LEU A 164 5.53 10.52 -19.38
C LEU A 164 5.28 9.60 -20.58
N GLU A 165 5.76 9.98 -21.77
CA GLU A 165 5.70 9.12 -22.96
C GLU A 165 6.49 7.83 -22.78
N ALA A 166 7.72 7.92 -22.24
CA ALA A 166 8.56 6.76 -21.99
C ALA A 166 7.86 5.78 -21.05
N PHE A 167 7.27 6.26 -19.96
CA PHE A 167 6.51 5.40 -19.04
C PHE A 167 5.28 4.77 -19.69
N ASN A 168 4.55 5.54 -20.52
CA ASN A 168 3.40 5.00 -21.24
C ASN A 168 3.81 3.87 -22.21
N ARG A 169 4.92 4.03 -22.94
CA ARG A 169 5.46 2.97 -23.83
C ARG A 169 5.83 1.71 -23.06
N SER A 170 6.32 1.85 -21.83
CA SER A 170 6.58 0.74 -20.91
C SER A 170 5.34 0.20 -20.19
N ARG A 171 4.13 0.65 -20.56
CA ARG A 171 2.84 0.30 -19.94
C ARG A 171 2.79 0.60 -18.44
N GLN A 172 3.55 1.59 -17.99
CA GLN A 172 3.57 2.05 -16.62
C GLN A 172 2.70 3.30 -16.47
N LYS A 173 1.85 3.32 -15.44
CA LYS A 173 1.05 4.49 -15.11
C LYS A 173 1.88 5.50 -14.34
N ALA A 174 1.86 6.74 -14.79
CA ALA A 174 2.57 7.85 -14.16
C ALA A 174 1.60 8.99 -13.78
N MET A 175 2.08 9.84 -12.89
CA MET A 175 1.45 11.08 -12.47
C MET A 175 2.44 12.22 -12.59
N MET A 176 1.92 13.42 -12.81
CA MET A 176 2.67 14.68 -12.75
C MET A 176 2.16 15.47 -11.55
N GLN A 177 3.08 16.08 -10.81
CA GLN A 177 2.78 16.79 -9.59
C GLN A 177 3.60 18.07 -9.53
N GLU A 178 2.99 19.12 -8.98
CA GLU A 178 3.66 20.39 -8.69
C GLU A 178 4.91 20.19 -7.85
N PHE A 179 6.00 20.85 -8.24
CA PHE A 179 7.21 20.95 -7.44
C PHE A 179 7.05 22.10 -6.42
N ILE A 180 7.34 21.81 -5.15
CA ILE A 180 7.17 22.73 -4.01
C ILE A 180 8.54 23.03 -3.42
#